data_AF-A0A7Y5PZZ3-F1
#
_entry.id   AF-A0A7Y5PZZ3-F1
#
_cell.length_a   1.000
_cell.length_b   1.000
_cell.length_c   1.000
_cell.angle_alpha   90.00
_cell.angle_beta   90.00
_cell.angle_gamma   90.00
#
_symmetry.space_group_name_H-M   'P 1'
#
loop_
_entity.id
_entity.type
_entity.pdbx_description
1 polymer ?
#
loop_
_entity_poly.entity_id
_entity_poly.type
_entity_poly.pdbx_seq_one_letter_code
_entity_poly.pdbx_strand_id
1 'polypeptide(L)'
;MCSSDLLVYDTGAPQTLVLATGSTCYAGGGRVVDYTVSRDGTRVLYSTWVWFIPIGTDAYVSTKTLPNSAPVTLHSVVGIPSGYRPICKAISNDGLLAIWRVPNAAGLPKGLLALDVPTNTLTRIDPTANNVVDHATNLSISTDRRLLAFVSSSNKLVPSDTNGAPDAFAYDFATNECRRVSLSLSQQQAAAGAISLAVDSAFSTAFLSSAQSDWVSGDTNGAADLFARDLCFSVHPDQDQDGYGVSGVSQLACLPIPAGWRTDDGDCDDSNAAIHPLAPELPNGIDDDCDGLVDETTGTTYCTSATSSSGCTPLLGASGSPSISATSGLVLQVAQADGQRSALIQYGIAPLAQSLSPSHPSTLCVAGPRQRLGATSLGGSAGQCDGGMSLDFLAWISTHPGALHTPLVAGQQLYFQAYVREPNFPPPAILLSAGLTFVLTP
;
A
#
# COMPACT_ATOMS: atom_id res chain seq x y z
N MET A 1 41.00 11.99 1.91
CA MET A 1 40.52 11.85 0.51
C MET A 1 39.30 12.74 0.37
N CYS A 2 39.34 13.70 -0.53
CA CYS A 2 38.53 14.92 -0.51
C CYS A 2 37.37 14.87 -1.53
N SER A 3 36.45 15.83 -1.36
CA SER A 3 35.24 16.17 -2.15
C SER A 3 35.08 15.53 -3.54
N SER A 4 33.86 15.09 -3.86
CA SER A 4 33.44 14.79 -5.25
C SER A 4 32.44 15.85 -5.69
N ASP A 5 32.82 16.63 -6.70
CA ASP A 5 31.95 17.63 -7.31
C ASP A 5 31.07 16.99 -8.40
N LEU A 6 29.85 17.50 -8.56
CA LEU A 6 28.97 17.16 -9.68
C LEU A 6 29.08 18.25 -10.74
N LEU A 7 29.66 17.90 -11.88
CA LEU A 7 29.89 18.80 -13.01
C LEU A 7 28.95 18.44 -14.16
N VAL A 8 28.34 19.45 -14.78
CA VAL A 8 27.65 19.31 -16.07
C VAL A 8 28.44 20.04 -17.12
N TYR A 9 28.81 19.32 -18.17
CA TYR A 9 29.49 19.87 -19.33
C TYR A 9 28.49 20.03 -20.47
N ASP A 10 28.30 21.27 -20.94
CA ASP A 10 27.50 21.55 -22.12
C ASP A 10 28.39 21.45 -23.37
N THR A 11 28.03 20.56 -24.29
CA THR A 11 28.78 20.33 -25.54
C THR A 11 28.45 21.35 -26.63
N GLY A 12 27.32 22.07 -26.50
CA GLY A 12 26.86 23.08 -27.46
C GLY A 12 27.33 24.51 -27.13
N ALA A 13 27.66 24.76 -25.86
CA ALA A 13 28.37 25.95 -25.41
C ALA A 13 29.45 25.50 -24.43
N PRO A 14 30.76 25.72 -24.67
CA PRO A 14 31.84 25.15 -23.88
C PRO A 14 31.95 25.80 -22.50
N GLN A 15 30.98 25.51 -21.64
CA GLN A 15 30.90 25.93 -20.26
C GLN A 15 30.68 24.70 -19.38
N THR A 16 31.52 24.56 -18.37
CA THR A 16 31.35 23.58 -17.29
C THR A 16 30.56 24.24 -16.18
N LEU A 17 29.37 23.73 -15.89
CA LEU A 17 28.55 24.16 -14.76
C LEU A 17 28.84 23.24 -13.56
N VAL A 18 29.11 23.83 -12.40
CA VAL A 18 29.21 23.06 -11.15
C VAL A 18 27.83 23.01 -10.50
N LEU A 19 27.20 21.84 -10.49
CA LEU A 19 25.87 21.64 -9.88
C LEU A 19 25.96 21.42 -8.37
N ALA A 20 27.03 20.79 -7.90
CA ALA A 20 27.31 20.64 -6.48
C ALA A 20 28.81 20.67 -6.26
N THR A 21 29.28 21.64 -5.46
CA THR A 21 30.63 21.63 -4.90
C THR A 21 30.58 20.89 -3.57
N GLY A 22 31.36 19.83 -3.38
CA GLY A 22 31.61 19.41 -2.01
C GLY A 22 32.51 20.46 -1.36
N SER A 23 32.07 21.07 -0.26
CA SER A 23 32.91 22.03 0.45
C SER A 23 34.19 21.34 0.96
N THR A 24 35.23 22.14 1.14
CA THR A 24 36.55 21.67 1.58
C THR A 24 36.42 20.81 2.84
N CYS A 25 37.36 19.88 3.00
CA CYS A 25 37.28 18.63 3.77
C CYS A 25 37.04 18.79 5.30
N TYR A 26 36.72 20.01 5.76
CA TYR A 26 36.52 20.43 7.14
C TYR A 26 35.29 21.34 7.37
N ALA A 27 34.52 21.70 6.32
CA ALA A 27 33.41 22.66 6.41
C ALA A 27 32.02 22.07 6.11
N GLY A 28 31.76 20.81 6.53
CA GLY A 28 30.43 20.19 6.42
C GLY A 28 29.98 19.78 5.01
N GLY A 29 30.88 19.77 4.03
CA GLY A 29 30.58 19.42 2.64
C GLY A 29 30.54 17.92 2.42
N GLY A 30 29.39 17.39 2.04
CA GLY A 30 29.23 15.99 1.68
C GLY A 30 29.79 15.65 0.30
N ARG A 31 30.31 14.44 0.14
CA ARG A 31 30.72 13.83 -1.14
C ARG A 31 29.50 13.39 -1.93
N VAL A 32 29.36 13.75 -3.20
CA VAL A 32 28.33 13.13 -4.08
C VAL A 32 28.61 11.63 -4.24
N VAL A 33 27.67 10.78 -3.85
CA VAL A 33 27.83 9.30 -3.83
C VAL A 33 27.02 8.58 -4.90
N ASP A 34 26.00 9.23 -5.45
CA ASP A 34 25.13 8.68 -6.49
C ASP A 34 24.27 9.79 -7.12
N TYR A 35 23.88 9.63 -8.38
CA TYR A 35 23.07 10.60 -9.13
C TYR A 35 22.22 9.91 -10.22
N THR A 36 21.10 10.55 -10.57
CA THR A 36 20.28 10.22 -11.74
C THR A 36 19.83 11.52 -12.41
N VAL A 37 19.66 11.49 -13.73
CA VAL A 37 19.40 12.67 -14.55
C VAL A 37 18.05 12.51 -15.24
N SER A 38 17.25 13.57 -15.21
CA SER A 38 16.02 13.68 -16.01
C SER A 38 16.32 13.58 -17.51
N ARG A 39 15.40 13.01 -18.27
CA ARG A 39 15.62 12.73 -19.70
C ARG A 39 15.67 14.00 -20.55
N ASP A 40 14.97 15.05 -20.16
CA ASP A 40 15.08 16.39 -20.75
C ASP A 40 16.44 17.05 -20.46
N GLY A 41 17.25 16.43 -19.57
CA GLY A 41 18.55 16.89 -19.15
C GLY A 41 18.50 18.11 -18.24
N THR A 42 17.32 18.56 -17.78
CA THR A 42 17.18 19.84 -17.06
C THR A 42 17.31 19.72 -15.55
N ARG A 43 17.30 18.49 -15.01
CA ARG A 43 17.38 18.19 -13.57
C ARG A 43 18.30 17.02 -13.28
N VAL A 44 19.00 17.11 -12.15
CA VAL A 44 19.79 16.00 -11.57
C VAL A 44 19.33 15.76 -10.14
N LEU A 45 18.96 14.51 -9.84
CA LEU A 45 18.67 14.01 -8.51
C LEU A 45 19.92 13.29 -7.99
N TYR A 46 20.53 13.79 -6.93
CA TYR A 46 21.78 13.25 -6.39
C TYR A 46 21.75 13.13 -4.87
N SER A 47 22.70 12.37 -4.33
CA SER A 47 22.86 12.18 -2.88
C SER A 47 24.29 12.52 -2.47
N THR A 48 24.45 13.15 -1.31
CA THR A 48 25.76 13.46 -0.73
C THR A 48 26.01 12.64 0.54
N TRP A 49 27.27 12.49 0.95
CA TRP A 49 27.68 11.78 2.16
C TRP A 49 28.79 12.50 2.94
N VAL A 50 28.63 12.65 4.26
CA VAL A 50 29.61 13.29 5.15
C VAL A 50 30.27 12.24 6.05
N TRP A 51 31.62 12.17 6.05
CA TRP A 51 32.40 11.09 6.69
C TRP A 51 32.55 11.22 8.22
N PHE A 52 32.32 12.40 8.81
CA PHE A 52 32.80 12.73 10.18
C PHE A 52 31.76 13.35 11.13
N ILE A 53 30.50 13.47 10.71
CA ILE A 53 29.43 13.92 11.61
C ILE A 53 28.37 12.81 11.62
N PRO A 54 27.77 12.44 12.77
CA PRO A 54 26.67 11.48 12.82
C PRO A 54 25.38 11.94 12.11
N ILE A 55 25.42 13.06 11.37
CA ILE A 55 24.42 13.46 10.38
C ILE A 55 24.87 12.92 9.03
N GLY A 56 24.24 11.83 8.63
CA GLY A 56 24.59 11.05 7.45
C GLY A 56 24.31 11.70 6.09
N THR A 57 23.96 10.86 5.13
CA THR A 57 23.68 11.21 3.75
C THR A 57 22.40 12.04 3.58
N ASP A 58 22.41 13.05 2.72
CA ASP A 58 21.22 13.80 2.29
C ASP A 58 21.04 13.66 0.78
N ALA A 59 19.87 14.03 0.27
CA ALA A 59 19.61 14.02 -1.17
C ALA A 59 18.94 15.30 -1.65
N TYR A 60 19.18 15.57 -2.92
CA TYR A 60 19.01 16.89 -3.51
C TYR A 60 18.54 16.76 -4.95
N VAL A 61 17.63 17.64 -5.36
CA VAL A 61 17.30 17.85 -6.76
C VAL A 61 17.84 19.23 -7.17
N SER A 62 18.69 19.25 -8.20
CA SER A 62 19.26 20.49 -8.78
C SER A 62 18.81 20.70 -10.22
N THR A 63 18.78 21.96 -10.64
CA THR A 63 18.46 22.36 -12.02
C THR A 63 19.71 22.59 -12.85
N LYS A 64 19.69 22.19 -14.12
CA LYS A 64 20.78 22.41 -15.11
C LYS A 64 20.94 23.89 -15.48
N THR A 65 19.91 24.72 -15.29
CA THR A 65 19.83 26.04 -15.93
C THR A 65 20.31 27.21 -15.06
N LEU A 66 20.70 27.01 -13.80
CA LEU A 66 21.13 28.12 -12.94
C LEU A 66 22.42 27.81 -12.19
N PRO A 67 23.55 28.45 -12.56
CA PRO A 67 24.69 28.54 -11.65
C PRO A 67 24.19 29.20 -10.36
N ASN A 68 24.33 28.52 -9.22
CA ASN A 68 23.99 29.02 -7.87
C ASN A 68 22.50 29.02 -7.46
N SER A 69 21.58 28.31 -8.13
CA SER A 69 20.28 28.02 -7.51
C SER A 69 20.45 27.02 -6.37
N ALA A 70 19.96 27.34 -5.16
CA ALA A 70 20.02 26.42 -4.04
C ALA A 70 19.28 25.11 -4.38
N PRO A 71 19.91 23.93 -4.19
CA PRO A 71 19.23 22.65 -4.43
C PRO A 71 18.02 22.49 -3.52
N VAL A 72 16.96 21.85 -4.03
CA VAL A 72 15.84 21.41 -3.19
C VAL A 72 16.35 20.29 -2.29
N THR A 73 16.37 20.52 -0.99
CA THR A 73 16.83 19.53 0.01
C THR A 73 15.70 18.57 0.35
N LEU A 74 15.92 17.27 0.14
CA LEU A 74 14.88 16.25 0.36
C LEU A 74 14.63 15.92 1.85
N HIS A 75 15.55 16.28 2.76
CA HIS A 75 15.43 16.00 4.20
C HIS A 75 14.49 16.96 4.96
N SER A 76 14.23 18.18 4.47
CA SER A 76 13.41 19.15 5.22
C SER A 76 11.90 18.85 5.24
N VAL A 77 11.48 17.70 4.70
CA VAL A 77 10.07 17.39 4.47
C VAL A 77 9.70 16.07 5.16
N VAL A 78 8.99 16.23 6.29
CA VAL A 78 8.25 15.25 7.12
C VAL A 78 8.99 13.97 7.55
N GLY A 79 9.44 13.95 8.82
CA GLY A 79 9.59 12.72 9.62
C GLY A 79 10.80 11.83 9.35
N ILE A 80 11.62 12.12 8.34
CA ILE A 80 12.91 11.45 8.12
C ILE A 80 13.98 12.25 8.87
N PRO A 81 14.70 11.70 9.86
CA PRO A 81 15.79 12.38 10.55
C PRO A 81 16.95 12.72 9.60
N SER A 82 17.85 13.60 10.01
CA SER A 82 18.99 13.97 9.17
C SER A 82 19.91 12.77 8.98
N GLY A 83 20.34 12.55 7.73
CA GLY A 83 21.40 11.60 7.45
C GLY A 83 21.05 10.27 6.79
N TYR A 84 19.88 10.14 6.17
CA TYR A 84 19.50 8.93 5.45
C TYR A 84 19.76 8.99 3.96
N ARG A 85 20.34 7.91 3.43
CA ARG A 85 20.66 7.79 2.01
C ARG A 85 19.40 7.33 1.32
N PRO A 86 18.76 8.13 0.46
CA PRO A 86 17.78 7.54 -0.43
C PRO A 86 18.50 6.57 -1.36
N ILE A 87 17.99 5.36 -1.36
CA ILE A 87 18.47 4.24 -2.15
C ILE A 87 17.41 3.98 -3.20
N CYS A 88 17.79 3.52 -4.39
CA CYS A 88 16.83 3.21 -5.47
C CYS A 88 15.96 4.43 -5.82
N LYS A 89 16.48 5.31 -6.67
CA LYS A 89 15.88 6.60 -7.02
C LYS A 89 15.45 6.63 -8.48
N ALA A 90 14.35 7.32 -8.76
CA ALA A 90 13.94 7.69 -10.11
C ALA A 90 13.55 9.17 -10.16
N ILE A 91 13.72 9.78 -11.33
CA ILE A 91 13.23 11.12 -11.64
C ILE A 91 12.48 11.06 -12.98
N SER A 92 11.36 11.76 -13.09
CA SER A 92 10.57 11.79 -14.32
C SER A 92 11.34 12.42 -15.49
N ASN A 93 10.87 12.17 -16.70
CA ASN A 93 11.51 12.67 -17.93
C ASN A 93 11.63 14.21 -17.95
N ASP A 94 10.63 14.92 -17.41
CA ASP A 94 10.57 16.38 -17.27
C ASP A 94 11.22 16.90 -15.97
N GLY A 95 11.75 16.01 -15.13
CA GLY A 95 12.40 16.37 -13.88
C GLY A 95 11.48 16.91 -12.78
N LEU A 96 10.15 16.81 -12.95
CA LEU A 96 9.16 17.40 -12.04
C LEU A 96 8.71 16.46 -10.92
N LEU A 97 8.97 15.16 -11.04
CA LEU A 97 8.64 14.14 -10.03
C LEU A 97 9.90 13.34 -9.68
N ALA A 98 10.23 13.26 -8.39
CA ALA A 98 11.33 12.45 -7.88
C ALA A 98 10.82 11.41 -6.91
N ILE A 99 11.25 10.14 -7.06
CA ILE A 99 10.80 9.03 -6.23
C ILE A 99 12.01 8.30 -5.66
N TRP A 100 11.93 7.91 -4.40
CA TRP A 100 12.98 7.11 -3.76
C TRP A 100 12.44 6.17 -2.69
N ARG A 101 13.22 5.13 -2.40
CA ARG A 101 12.97 4.24 -1.27
C ARG A 101 13.52 4.82 0.02
N VAL A 102 12.70 4.76 1.07
CA VAL A 102 13.13 5.01 2.45
C VAL A 102 13.82 3.76 3.00
N PRO A 103 15.02 3.87 3.61
CA PRO A 103 15.70 2.73 4.19
C PRO A 103 14.87 2.05 5.29
N ASN A 104 14.97 0.72 5.38
CA ASN A 104 14.39 -0.08 6.46
C ASN A 104 15.18 0.12 7.76
N ALA A 105 15.03 1.27 8.42
CA ALA A 105 15.59 1.55 9.73
C ALA A 105 14.50 1.60 10.81
N ALA A 106 14.84 1.14 12.02
CA ALA A 106 13.91 1.13 13.14
C ALA A 106 13.42 2.56 13.45
N GLY A 107 12.09 2.73 13.51
CA GLY A 107 11.45 4.02 13.77
C GLY A 107 11.20 4.91 12.55
N LEU A 108 11.59 4.49 11.34
CA LEU A 108 11.23 5.18 10.09
C LEU A 108 10.01 4.57 9.41
N PRO A 109 9.23 5.38 8.68
CA PRO A 109 8.26 4.84 7.73
C PRO A 109 9.03 4.11 6.64
N LYS A 110 8.86 2.79 6.55
CA LYS A 110 9.28 2.03 5.37
C LYS A 110 8.51 2.56 4.15
N GLY A 111 8.98 2.30 2.93
CA GLY A 111 8.19 2.54 1.71
C GLY A 111 8.87 3.41 0.66
N LEU A 112 8.04 3.88 -0.28
CA LEU A 112 8.43 4.80 -1.33
C LEU A 112 7.88 6.20 -1.04
N LEU A 113 8.69 7.21 -1.32
CA LEU A 113 8.29 8.61 -1.25
C LEU A 113 8.38 9.24 -2.64
N ALA A 114 7.39 10.07 -2.96
CA ALA A 114 7.31 10.88 -4.15
C ALA A 114 7.36 12.37 -3.77
N LEU A 115 8.24 13.12 -4.42
CA LEU A 115 8.30 14.57 -4.32
C LEU A 115 7.84 15.20 -5.64
N ASP A 116 6.80 16.01 -5.57
CA ASP A 116 6.50 17.01 -6.59
C ASP A 116 7.51 18.16 -6.45
N VAL A 117 8.41 18.27 -7.43
CA VAL A 117 9.55 19.20 -7.39
C VAL A 117 9.10 20.67 -7.45
N PRO A 118 8.11 21.08 -8.29
CA PRO A 118 7.63 22.46 -8.31
C PRO A 118 7.01 22.94 -7.00
N THR A 119 6.18 22.11 -6.36
CA THR A 119 5.42 22.49 -5.17
C THR A 119 6.12 22.13 -3.86
N ASN A 120 7.17 21.30 -3.94
CA ASN A 120 7.83 20.70 -2.79
C ASN A 120 6.86 19.86 -1.93
N THR A 121 5.86 19.25 -2.57
CA THR A 121 4.87 18.39 -1.91
C THR A 121 5.37 16.97 -1.86
N LEU A 122 5.39 16.38 -0.66
CA LEU A 122 5.80 15.00 -0.44
C LEU A 122 4.57 14.11 -0.24
N THR A 123 4.54 13.00 -0.97
CA THR A 123 3.50 11.99 -0.85
C THR A 123 4.16 10.64 -0.62
N ARG A 124 3.64 9.88 0.34
CA ARG A 124 4.03 8.49 0.54
C ARG A 124 3.23 7.62 -0.43
N ILE A 125 3.91 6.73 -1.12
CA ILE A 125 3.29 5.75 -2.00
C ILE A 125 2.96 4.52 -1.15
N ASP A 126 1.69 4.41 -0.77
CA ASP A 126 1.12 3.30 0.00
C ASP A 126 0.02 2.66 -0.84
N PRO A 127 0.33 1.61 -1.63
CA PRO A 127 -0.63 1.07 -2.58
C PRO A 127 -1.83 0.36 -1.95
N THR A 128 -1.74 0.01 -0.66
CA THR A 128 -2.87 -0.48 0.14
C THR A 128 -2.79 0.05 1.58
N ALA A 129 -3.95 0.14 2.24
CA ALA A 129 -4.19 0.93 3.47
C ALA A 129 -3.33 0.61 4.71
N ASN A 130 -2.43 -0.37 4.66
CA ASN A 130 -1.45 -0.67 5.71
C ASN A 130 -0.22 -1.45 5.22
N ASN A 131 0.00 -1.55 3.91
CA ASN A 131 1.10 -2.36 3.40
C ASN A 131 2.19 -1.49 2.80
N VAL A 132 3.33 -1.60 3.45
CA VAL A 132 4.49 -0.85 3.06
C VAL A 132 5.14 -1.51 1.86
N VAL A 133 5.52 -0.71 0.86
CA VAL A 133 6.42 -1.16 -0.20
C VAL A 133 7.76 -1.52 0.43
N ASP A 134 7.99 -2.80 0.68
CA ASP A 134 9.24 -3.30 1.24
C ASP A 134 10.26 -3.55 0.13
N HIS A 135 11.52 -3.18 0.39
CA HIS A 135 12.66 -3.40 -0.49
C HIS A 135 12.45 -2.98 -1.96
N ALA A 136 11.82 -1.85 -2.23
CA ALA A 136 11.66 -1.37 -3.61
C ALA A 136 13.00 -1.23 -4.37
N THR A 137 13.09 -1.76 -5.58
CA THR A 137 14.22 -1.56 -6.51
C THR A 137 13.70 -1.27 -7.91
N ASN A 138 14.60 -0.89 -8.84
CA ASN A 138 14.30 -0.75 -10.26
C ASN A 138 13.13 0.21 -10.56
N LEU A 139 13.12 1.37 -9.91
CA LEU A 139 12.09 2.39 -10.13
C LEU A 139 12.14 2.94 -11.56
N SER A 140 10.99 2.97 -12.23
CA SER A 140 10.80 3.62 -13.53
C SER A 140 9.50 4.43 -13.53
N ILE A 141 9.49 5.61 -14.14
CA ILE A 141 8.35 6.54 -14.14
C ILE A 141 7.90 6.78 -15.58
N SER A 142 6.60 6.77 -15.85
CA SER A 142 6.06 7.05 -17.18
C SER A 142 6.28 8.50 -17.60
N THR A 143 6.25 8.75 -18.91
CA THR A 143 6.50 10.10 -19.45
C THR A 143 5.50 11.14 -18.95
N ASP A 144 4.25 10.73 -18.75
CA ASP A 144 3.15 11.55 -18.23
C ASP A 144 3.11 11.61 -16.69
N ARG A 145 4.07 10.98 -16.00
CA ARG A 145 4.14 10.88 -14.52
C ARG A 145 2.97 10.15 -13.86
N ARG A 146 2.14 9.45 -14.63
CA ARG A 146 0.97 8.73 -14.12
C ARG A 146 1.29 7.37 -13.53
N LEU A 147 2.29 6.67 -14.07
CA LEU A 147 2.62 5.30 -13.69
C LEU A 147 4.03 5.22 -13.10
N LEU A 148 4.18 4.34 -12.10
CA LEU A 148 5.45 3.96 -11.51
C LEU A 148 5.60 2.44 -11.61
N ALA A 149 6.71 1.96 -12.15
CA ALA A 149 7.08 0.56 -12.13
C ALA A 149 8.21 0.31 -11.12
N PHE A 150 8.17 -0.81 -10.40
CA PHE A 150 9.18 -1.17 -9.41
C PHE A 150 9.17 -2.67 -9.11
N VAL A 151 10.27 -3.19 -8.55
CA VAL A 151 10.32 -4.53 -7.95
C VAL A 151 10.21 -4.38 -6.44
N SER A 152 9.45 -5.23 -5.75
CA SER A 152 9.31 -5.22 -4.30
C SER A 152 9.22 -6.63 -3.73
N SER A 153 9.79 -6.84 -2.54
CA SER A 153 9.67 -8.09 -1.79
C SER A 153 8.44 -8.13 -0.88
N SER A 154 7.50 -7.21 -1.05
CA SER A 154 6.30 -7.12 -0.23
C SER A 154 5.20 -8.02 -0.79
N ASN A 155 4.79 -9.01 0.00
CA ASN A 155 3.71 -9.94 -0.34
C ASN A 155 2.32 -9.41 0.03
N LYS A 156 2.17 -8.08 0.13
CA LYS A 156 0.90 -7.45 0.55
C LYS A 156 0.52 -6.24 -0.30
N LEU A 157 1.21 -6.05 -1.42
CA LEU A 157 0.89 -4.93 -2.32
C LEU A 157 -0.33 -5.20 -3.18
N VAL A 158 -0.64 -6.48 -3.41
CA VAL A 158 -1.88 -6.95 -4.05
C VAL A 158 -2.38 -8.19 -3.29
N PRO A 159 -3.70 -8.43 -3.19
CA PRO A 159 -4.26 -9.57 -2.45
C PRO A 159 -3.78 -10.93 -2.95
N SER A 160 -3.50 -11.06 -4.24
CA SER A 160 -3.06 -12.28 -4.91
C SER A 160 -1.55 -12.57 -4.78
N ASP A 161 -0.86 -11.95 -3.81
CA ASP A 161 0.56 -12.21 -3.52
C ASP A 161 0.77 -13.29 -2.46
N THR A 162 1.11 -14.50 -2.90
CA THR A 162 1.14 -15.68 -2.04
C THR A 162 2.50 -16.39 -1.99
N ASN A 163 3.39 -16.10 -2.93
CA ASN A 163 4.65 -16.84 -3.11
C ASN A 163 5.79 -16.37 -2.17
N GLY A 164 5.67 -15.19 -1.56
CA GLY A 164 6.73 -14.59 -0.73
C GLY A 164 8.02 -14.24 -1.49
N ALA A 165 7.99 -14.20 -2.82
CA ALA A 165 9.11 -13.84 -3.67
C ALA A 165 9.02 -12.35 -4.08
N PRO A 166 10.14 -11.70 -4.46
CA PRO A 166 10.09 -10.34 -4.99
C PRO A 166 9.37 -10.27 -6.32
N ASP A 167 8.34 -9.44 -6.42
CA ASP A 167 7.53 -9.30 -7.63
C ASP A 167 7.70 -7.91 -8.26
N ALA A 168 7.44 -7.82 -9.56
CA ALA A 168 7.42 -6.55 -10.28
C ALA A 168 5.99 -5.99 -10.28
N PHE A 169 5.87 -4.71 -9.99
CA PHE A 169 4.60 -4.01 -9.85
C PHE A 169 4.57 -2.76 -10.72
N ALA A 170 3.37 -2.37 -11.13
CA ALA A 170 3.03 -1.07 -11.68
C ALA A 170 1.97 -0.41 -10.79
N TYR A 171 2.19 0.85 -10.44
CA TYR A 171 1.32 1.65 -9.60
C TYR A 171 0.81 2.86 -10.38
N ASP A 172 -0.50 3.09 -10.37
CA ASP A 172 -1.15 4.24 -11.01
C ASP A 172 -1.45 5.33 -9.98
N PHE A 173 -0.79 6.48 -10.10
CA PHE A 173 -1.00 7.63 -9.21
C PHE A 173 -2.41 8.23 -9.33
N ALA A 174 -3.10 8.03 -10.46
CA ALA A 174 -4.43 8.58 -10.68
C ALA A 174 -5.52 7.78 -9.95
N THR A 175 -5.39 6.45 -9.91
CA THR A 175 -6.37 5.56 -9.28
C THR A 175 -5.93 5.01 -7.92
N ASN A 176 -4.67 5.22 -7.53
CA ASN A 176 -4.03 4.66 -6.34
C ASN A 176 -4.01 3.11 -6.33
N GLU A 177 -3.99 2.49 -7.50
CA GLU A 177 -4.00 1.03 -7.64
C GLU A 177 -2.61 0.46 -7.91
N CYS A 178 -2.28 -0.64 -7.23
CA CYS A 178 -1.09 -1.45 -7.50
C CYS A 178 -1.47 -2.67 -8.32
N ARG A 179 -0.65 -3.03 -9.31
CA ARG A 179 -0.83 -4.23 -10.13
C ARG A 179 0.48 -4.99 -10.23
N ARG A 180 0.43 -6.32 -10.10
CA ARG A 180 1.59 -7.17 -10.41
C ARG A 180 1.74 -7.28 -11.92
N VAL A 181 2.95 -7.08 -12.42
CA VAL A 181 3.29 -7.22 -13.84
C VAL A 181 4.16 -8.45 -14.13
N SER A 182 4.72 -9.07 -13.09
CA SER A 182 5.46 -10.36 -13.13
C SER A 182 4.54 -11.58 -13.10
N LEU A 183 3.57 -11.66 -14.01
CA LEU A 183 2.66 -12.80 -14.13
C LEU A 183 3.10 -13.77 -15.24
N SER A 184 2.48 -14.93 -15.37
CA SER A 184 2.56 -15.77 -16.58
C SER A 184 1.65 -15.21 -17.69
N LEU A 185 1.69 -15.78 -18.90
CA LEU A 185 0.74 -15.46 -19.98
C LEU A 185 -0.73 -15.79 -19.61
N SER A 186 -0.94 -16.76 -18.73
CA SER A 186 -2.24 -17.11 -18.13
C SER A 186 -2.60 -16.22 -16.92
N GLN A 187 -1.89 -15.11 -16.71
CA GLN A 187 -2.08 -14.17 -15.60
C GLN A 187 -1.85 -14.79 -14.21
N GLN A 188 -1.14 -15.91 -14.12
CA GLN A 188 -0.86 -16.59 -12.85
C GLN A 188 0.39 -16.03 -12.18
N GLN A 189 0.39 -15.99 -10.85
CA GLN A 189 1.59 -15.67 -10.09
C GLN A 189 2.66 -16.71 -10.34
N ALA A 190 3.87 -16.22 -10.58
CA ALA A 190 5.04 -17.04 -10.81
C ALA A 190 5.61 -17.55 -9.47
N ALA A 191 5.95 -18.84 -9.33
CA ALA A 191 6.72 -19.39 -8.19
C ALA A 191 8.01 -18.60 -7.77
N ALA A 192 9.00 -18.43 -8.65
CA ALA A 192 10.07 -17.43 -8.58
C ALA A 192 9.60 -16.05 -9.09
N GLY A 193 9.91 -15.01 -8.34
CA GLY A 193 9.52 -13.64 -8.67
C GLY A 193 10.45 -12.94 -9.68
N ALA A 194 10.27 -11.63 -9.86
CA ALA A 194 11.13 -10.79 -10.71
C ALA A 194 12.35 -10.25 -9.95
N ILE A 195 13.54 -10.44 -10.53
CA ILE A 195 14.81 -9.98 -9.96
C ILE A 195 15.12 -8.54 -10.40
N SER A 196 14.73 -8.18 -11.63
CA SER A 196 14.92 -6.83 -12.17
C SER A 196 13.79 -6.47 -13.12
N LEU A 197 13.59 -5.16 -13.28
CA LEU A 197 12.57 -4.56 -14.13
C LEU A 197 13.17 -3.37 -14.90
N ALA A 198 12.82 -3.30 -16.18
CA ALA A 198 12.92 -2.10 -16.98
C ALA A 198 11.63 -1.95 -17.78
N VAL A 199 11.09 -0.74 -17.87
CA VAL A 199 9.87 -0.45 -18.63
C VAL A 199 10.17 0.67 -19.61
N ASP A 200 9.59 0.58 -20.80
CA ASP A 200 9.68 1.65 -21.78
C ASP A 200 8.95 2.92 -21.30
N SER A 201 9.23 4.06 -21.92
CA SER A 201 8.70 5.34 -21.45
C SER A 201 7.20 5.55 -21.70
N ALA A 202 6.58 4.72 -22.54
CA ALA A 202 5.14 4.70 -22.77
C ALA A 202 4.41 3.69 -21.86
N PHE A 203 5.14 2.88 -21.08
CA PHE A 203 4.58 1.83 -20.23
C PHE A 203 3.77 0.79 -21.02
N SER A 204 4.17 0.50 -22.25
CA SER A 204 3.60 -0.55 -23.08
C SER A 204 4.28 -1.89 -22.86
N THR A 205 5.59 -1.91 -22.58
CA THR A 205 6.38 -3.14 -22.53
C THR A 205 7.34 -3.13 -21.34
N ALA A 206 7.30 -4.20 -20.55
CA ALA A 206 8.22 -4.47 -19.46
C ALA A 206 9.23 -5.56 -19.85
N PHE A 207 10.48 -5.34 -19.47
CA PHE A 207 11.56 -6.31 -19.51
C PHE A 207 11.86 -6.76 -18.08
N LEU A 208 11.79 -8.07 -17.85
CA LEU A 208 11.85 -8.70 -16.54
C LEU A 208 12.93 -9.78 -16.56
N SER A 209 13.75 -9.86 -15.52
CA SER A 209 14.62 -11.02 -15.33
C SER A 209 14.09 -11.94 -14.25
N SER A 210 13.92 -13.23 -14.54
CA SER A 210 13.41 -14.21 -13.57
C SER A 210 13.95 -15.60 -13.86
N ALA A 211 14.01 -16.48 -12.85
CA ALA A 211 14.39 -17.89 -13.04
C ALA A 211 13.18 -18.78 -13.39
N GLN A 212 12.18 -18.20 -14.05
CA GLN A 212 10.89 -18.83 -14.27
C GLN A 212 10.79 -19.58 -15.57
N SER A 213 10.61 -20.90 -15.45
CA SER A 213 10.54 -21.80 -16.59
C SER A 213 9.17 -21.88 -17.25
N ASP A 214 8.10 -21.37 -16.62
CA ASP A 214 6.72 -21.49 -17.09
C ASP A 214 6.17 -20.22 -17.78
N TRP A 215 6.97 -19.16 -17.90
CA TRP A 215 6.56 -17.93 -18.59
C TRP A 215 6.58 -18.04 -20.10
N VAL A 216 7.51 -18.83 -20.64
CA VAL A 216 7.67 -19.08 -22.07
C VAL A 216 7.91 -20.56 -22.30
N SER A 217 7.13 -21.17 -23.19
CA SER A 217 7.31 -22.57 -23.57
C SER A 217 8.71 -22.80 -24.13
N GLY A 218 9.48 -23.71 -23.52
CA GLY A 218 10.82 -24.08 -23.96
C GLY A 218 11.96 -23.55 -23.09
N ASP A 219 11.67 -22.76 -22.07
CA ASP A 219 12.64 -22.49 -21.00
C ASP A 219 12.71 -23.68 -20.03
N THR A 220 13.84 -24.38 -20.03
CA THR A 220 14.03 -25.61 -19.23
C THR A 220 15.32 -25.60 -18.40
N ASN A 221 16.03 -24.47 -18.36
CA ASN A 221 17.38 -24.43 -17.81
C ASN A 221 17.41 -24.13 -16.29
N GLY A 222 16.31 -23.62 -15.71
CA GLY A 222 16.20 -23.23 -14.30
C GLY A 222 17.08 -22.04 -13.90
N ALA A 223 17.60 -21.30 -14.87
CA ALA A 223 18.44 -20.12 -14.71
C ALA A 223 17.62 -18.84 -14.92
N ALA A 224 18.14 -17.71 -14.44
CA ALA A 224 17.48 -16.43 -14.67
C ALA A 224 17.65 -15.97 -16.13
N ASP A 225 16.53 -15.85 -16.84
CA ASP A 225 16.47 -15.36 -18.22
C ASP A 225 15.82 -13.98 -18.29
N LEU A 226 15.92 -13.33 -19.45
CA LEU A 226 15.31 -12.02 -19.73
C LEU A 226 14.04 -12.21 -20.55
N PHE A 227 12.92 -11.77 -20.00
CA PHE A 227 11.61 -11.82 -20.61
C PHE A 227 11.14 -10.43 -21.00
N ALA A 228 10.42 -10.33 -22.12
CA ALA A 228 9.70 -9.13 -22.52
C ALA A 228 8.20 -9.41 -22.50
N ARG A 229 7.43 -8.46 -21.99
CA ARG A 229 5.98 -8.58 -21.84
C ARG A 229 5.30 -7.27 -22.16
N ASP A 230 4.21 -7.36 -22.90
CA ASP A 230 3.26 -6.26 -23.04
C ASP A 230 2.47 -6.08 -21.73
N LEU A 231 2.38 -4.83 -21.26
CA LEU A 231 1.68 -4.43 -20.05
C LEU A 231 0.17 -4.34 -20.30
N CYS A 232 -0.38 -5.41 -20.86
CA CYS A 232 -1.77 -5.59 -21.20
C CYS A 232 -2.41 -6.73 -20.41
N PHE A 233 -3.64 -6.51 -19.98
CA PHE A 233 -4.37 -7.36 -19.05
C PHE A 233 -5.74 -7.67 -19.62
N SER A 234 -6.25 -8.85 -19.28
CA SER A 234 -7.68 -9.11 -19.36
C SER A 234 -8.35 -8.19 -18.35
N VAL A 235 -9.30 -7.39 -18.81
CA VAL A 235 -10.07 -6.46 -17.99
C VAL A 235 -11.55 -6.69 -18.15
N HIS A 236 -12.26 -6.43 -17.08
CA HIS A 236 -13.67 -6.70 -16.85
C HIS A 236 -14.34 -5.37 -16.51
N PRO A 237 -15.51 -5.05 -17.10
CA PRO A 237 -16.19 -3.80 -16.80
C PRO A 237 -16.69 -3.83 -15.34
N ASP A 238 -16.47 -2.75 -14.62
CA ASP A 238 -16.88 -2.57 -13.22
C ASP A 238 -18.17 -1.75 -13.22
N GLN A 239 -19.30 -2.45 -13.10
CA GLN A 239 -20.63 -1.91 -13.42
C GLN A 239 -21.26 -1.13 -12.26
N ASP A 240 -20.97 -1.53 -11.02
CA ASP A 240 -21.49 -0.94 -9.78
C ASP A 240 -20.42 -0.22 -8.93
N GLN A 241 -19.16 -0.24 -9.38
CA GLN A 241 -18.05 0.59 -8.88
C GLN A 241 -17.44 0.16 -7.55
N ASP A 242 -17.49 -1.14 -7.23
CA ASP A 242 -16.89 -1.67 -5.99
C ASP A 242 -15.41 -2.08 -6.14
N GLY A 243 -14.90 -2.14 -7.37
CA GLY A 243 -13.52 -2.52 -7.67
C GLY A 243 -13.33 -3.96 -8.17
N TYR A 244 -14.40 -4.71 -8.35
CA TYR A 244 -14.43 -5.98 -9.06
C TYR A 244 -15.15 -5.80 -10.40
N GLY A 245 -14.85 -6.67 -11.36
CA GLY A 245 -15.40 -6.57 -12.70
C GLY A 245 -16.29 -7.75 -13.05
N VAL A 246 -17.18 -7.51 -14.01
CA VAL A 246 -18.18 -8.47 -14.49
C VAL A 246 -17.55 -9.80 -14.89
N SER A 247 -17.99 -10.85 -14.21
CA SER A 247 -17.54 -12.20 -14.46
C SER A 247 -17.94 -12.67 -15.86
N GLY A 248 -17.01 -13.27 -16.61
CA GLY A 248 -17.27 -13.80 -17.96
C GLY A 248 -17.35 -12.76 -19.10
N VAL A 249 -17.24 -11.46 -18.81
CA VAL A 249 -17.08 -10.40 -19.84
C VAL A 249 -15.68 -9.82 -19.74
N SER A 250 -14.83 -10.11 -20.71
CA SER A 250 -13.46 -9.57 -20.72
C SER A 250 -13.06 -8.90 -22.03
N GLN A 251 -12.16 -7.93 -21.91
CA GLN A 251 -11.49 -7.24 -23.01
C GLN A 251 -10.01 -7.12 -22.71
N LEU A 252 -9.17 -6.95 -23.74
CA LEU A 252 -7.77 -6.65 -23.53
C LEU A 252 -7.57 -5.14 -23.40
N ALA A 253 -6.98 -4.68 -22.30
CA ALA A 253 -6.56 -3.29 -22.13
C ALA A 253 -5.14 -3.22 -21.57
N CYS A 254 -4.39 -2.21 -21.98
CA CYS A 254 -3.02 -1.98 -21.53
C CYS A 254 -2.95 -0.85 -20.51
N LEU A 255 -1.86 -0.78 -19.75
CA LEU A 255 -1.68 0.30 -18.80
C LEU A 255 -1.62 1.67 -19.51
N PRO A 256 -2.20 2.72 -18.89
CA PRO A 256 -3.06 2.64 -17.70
C PRO A 256 -4.43 2.04 -18.01
N ILE A 257 -4.97 1.22 -17.10
CA ILE A 257 -6.31 0.63 -17.29
C ILE A 257 -7.37 1.76 -17.35
N PRO A 258 -8.30 1.73 -18.31
CA PRO A 258 -9.37 2.72 -18.40
C PRO A 258 -10.27 2.71 -17.15
N ALA A 259 -10.81 3.89 -16.77
CA ALA A 259 -11.77 3.98 -15.69
C ALA A 259 -13.03 3.14 -15.98
N GLY A 260 -13.61 2.52 -14.95
CA GLY A 260 -14.75 1.60 -15.08
C GLY A 260 -14.36 0.19 -15.55
N TRP A 261 -13.07 -0.16 -15.49
CA TRP A 261 -12.58 -1.50 -15.80
C TRP A 261 -11.67 -1.99 -14.67
N ARG A 262 -11.67 -3.29 -14.41
CA ARG A 262 -10.85 -3.97 -13.39
C ARG A 262 -10.24 -5.24 -13.95
N THR A 263 -9.13 -5.69 -13.39
CA THR A 263 -8.44 -6.91 -13.83
C THR A 263 -8.94 -8.17 -13.14
N ASP A 264 -9.68 -7.99 -12.05
CA ASP A 264 -10.24 -9.07 -11.23
C ASP A 264 -11.71 -9.27 -11.60
N ASP A 265 -12.13 -10.52 -11.83
CA ASP A 265 -13.44 -10.91 -12.38
C ASP A 265 -14.31 -11.70 -11.41
N GLY A 266 -14.03 -11.57 -10.11
CA GLY A 266 -14.63 -12.37 -9.04
C GLY A 266 -15.96 -11.85 -8.49
N ASP A 267 -16.56 -10.83 -9.09
CA ASP A 267 -17.85 -10.30 -8.64
C ASP A 267 -18.98 -11.30 -8.93
N CYS A 268 -19.76 -11.64 -7.89
CA CYS A 268 -20.88 -12.55 -7.99
C CYS A 268 -22.24 -11.84 -8.15
N ASP A 269 -22.33 -10.53 -7.93
CA ASP A 269 -23.48 -9.68 -8.25
C ASP A 269 -23.05 -8.30 -8.76
N ASP A 270 -22.77 -8.24 -10.06
CA ASP A 270 -22.33 -7.03 -10.79
C ASP A 270 -23.34 -5.85 -10.83
N SER A 271 -24.41 -5.93 -10.04
CA SER A 271 -25.40 -4.87 -9.89
C SER A 271 -25.44 -4.29 -8.48
N ASN A 272 -24.67 -4.83 -7.55
CA ASN A 272 -24.70 -4.50 -6.15
C ASN A 272 -23.29 -4.46 -5.52
N ALA A 273 -22.76 -3.24 -5.41
CA ALA A 273 -21.45 -2.93 -4.85
C ALA A 273 -21.19 -3.37 -3.39
N ALA A 274 -22.18 -3.97 -2.73
CA ALA A 274 -22.03 -4.58 -1.40
C ALA A 274 -21.72 -6.08 -1.45
N ILE A 275 -21.74 -6.70 -2.63
CA ILE A 275 -21.53 -8.13 -2.86
C ILE A 275 -20.31 -8.29 -3.76
N HIS A 276 -19.18 -8.71 -3.21
CA HIS A 276 -17.92 -8.88 -3.95
C HIS A 276 -16.89 -9.65 -3.11
N PRO A 277 -15.78 -10.17 -3.70
CA PRO A 277 -14.77 -11.01 -3.01
C PRO A 277 -14.10 -10.49 -1.72
N LEU A 278 -14.32 -9.23 -1.36
CA LEU A 278 -13.80 -8.62 -0.13
C LEU A 278 -14.90 -7.94 0.69
N ALA A 279 -16.16 -8.13 0.30
CA ALA A 279 -17.30 -7.66 1.05
C ALA A 279 -17.37 -8.40 2.39
N PRO A 280 -17.95 -7.78 3.43
CA PRO A 280 -18.16 -8.47 4.68
C PRO A 280 -19.42 -9.31 4.64
N GLU A 281 -19.32 -10.54 5.11
CA GLU A 281 -20.44 -11.47 5.20
C GLU A 281 -21.49 -11.02 6.22
N LEU A 282 -22.75 -10.98 5.78
CA LEU A 282 -23.90 -10.59 6.59
C LEU A 282 -24.89 -11.76 6.67
N PRO A 283 -25.61 -11.95 7.80
CA PRO A 283 -26.61 -12.99 7.92
C PRO A 283 -27.92 -12.58 7.20
N ASN A 284 -27.87 -12.44 5.88
CA ASN A 284 -28.94 -11.91 5.03
C ASN A 284 -29.46 -12.95 4.00
N GLY A 285 -28.87 -14.14 3.94
CA GLY A 285 -29.21 -15.20 2.99
C GLY A 285 -28.54 -15.06 1.61
N ILE A 286 -27.54 -14.20 1.50
CA ILE A 286 -26.73 -13.90 0.31
C ILE A 286 -25.28 -14.28 0.63
N ASP A 287 -24.55 -14.74 -0.38
CA ASP A 287 -23.09 -14.86 -0.37
C ASP A 287 -22.55 -13.47 -0.70
N ASP A 288 -22.32 -12.65 0.33
CA ASP A 288 -21.87 -11.27 0.16
C ASP A 288 -20.40 -11.24 -0.27
N ASP A 289 -19.55 -12.16 0.19
CA ASP A 289 -18.11 -12.20 -0.08
C ASP A 289 -17.67 -13.13 -1.23
N CYS A 290 -18.63 -13.67 -1.97
CA CYS A 290 -18.46 -14.48 -3.17
C CYS A 290 -17.53 -15.69 -2.98
N ASP A 291 -17.46 -16.27 -1.78
CA ASP A 291 -16.64 -17.45 -1.49
C ASP A 291 -17.37 -18.79 -1.77
N GLY A 292 -18.66 -18.71 -2.10
CA GLY A 292 -19.54 -19.84 -2.41
C GLY A 292 -20.26 -20.41 -1.19
N LEU A 293 -20.10 -19.79 -0.01
CA LEU A 293 -20.84 -20.07 1.20
C LEU A 293 -21.84 -18.94 1.44
N VAL A 294 -22.93 -19.26 2.13
CA VAL A 294 -23.98 -18.27 2.45
C VAL A 294 -24.05 -18.16 3.95
N ASP A 295 -23.99 -16.93 4.47
CA ASP A 295 -24.11 -16.58 5.88
C ASP A 295 -23.15 -17.36 6.80
N GLU A 296 -21.94 -17.71 6.35
CA GLU A 296 -20.91 -18.40 7.14
C GLU A 296 -20.25 -17.52 8.21
N THR A 297 -20.83 -16.34 8.41
CA THR A 297 -20.62 -15.44 9.54
C THR A 297 -20.40 -16.21 10.85
N THR A 298 -19.18 -16.12 11.35
CA THR A 298 -18.79 -16.76 12.59
C THR A 298 -18.92 -15.80 13.76
N GLY A 299 -19.73 -16.21 14.73
CA GLY A 299 -19.96 -15.47 15.97
C GLY A 299 -21.39 -14.98 16.10
N THR A 300 -21.62 -14.16 17.10
CA THR A 300 -22.94 -13.67 17.45
C THR A 300 -22.86 -12.17 17.70
N THR A 301 -23.71 -11.41 17.03
CA THR A 301 -23.87 -10.00 17.33
C THR A 301 -24.49 -9.83 18.70
N TYR A 302 -23.84 -9.11 19.60
CA TYR A 302 -24.29 -8.94 20.98
C TYR A 302 -24.54 -7.47 21.37
N CYS A 303 -24.34 -6.55 20.43
CA CYS A 303 -24.52 -5.12 20.63
C CYS A 303 -24.89 -4.43 19.31
N THR A 304 -25.70 -3.38 19.38
CA THR A 304 -26.20 -2.64 18.22
C THR A 304 -25.21 -1.57 17.75
N SER A 305 -25.07 -1.44 16.44
CA SER A 305 -24.33 -0.33 15.82
C SER A 305 -25.10 0.99 15.92
N ALA A 306 -24.39 2.10 15.79
CA ALA A 306 -24.99 3.42 15.65
C ALA A 306 -24.81 3.92 14.22
N THR A 307 -25.71 4.80 13.77
CA THR A 307 -25.63 5.40 12.45
C THR A 307 -24.71 6.64 12.47
N SER A 308 -23.87 6.76 11.45
CA SER A 308 -22.95 7.86 11.22
C SER A 308 -23.66 9.15 10.85
N SER A 309 -22.91 10.24 10.84
CA SER A 309 -23.40 11.53 10.34
C SER A 309 -23.76 11.51 8.84
N SER A 310 -23.19 10.56 8.10
CA SER A 310 -23.44 10.32 6.68
C SER A 310 -24.56 9.29 6.41
N GLY A 311 -25.18 8.73 7.47
CA GLY A 311 -26.26 7.73 7.35
C GLY A 311 -25.77 6.28 7.31
N CYS A 312 -24.48 6.03 7.47
CA CYS A 312 -23.86 4.70 7.40
C CYS A 312 -23.90 3.99 8.75
N THR A 313 -24.15 2.69 8.76
CA THR A 313 -24.28 1.93 10.01
C THR A 313 -23.22 0.83 10.03
N PRO A 314 -22.02 1.09 10.59
CA PRO A 314 -20.91 0.16 10.43
C PRO A 314 -21.20 -1.19 11.06
N LEU A 315 -20.93 -2.24 10.31
CA LEU A 315 -21.12 -3.63 10.71
C LEU A 315 -19.76 -4.24 11.03
N LEU A 316 -19.75 -5.23 11.92
CA LEU A 316 -18.58 -6.03 12.23
C LEU A 316 -18.98 -7.50 12.06
N GLY A 317 -18.45 -8.12 11.02
CA GLY A 317 -18.57 -9.55 10.72
C GLY A 317 -17.27 -10.28 11.01
N ALA A 318 -17.33 -11.61 10.95
CA ALA A 318 -16.15 -12.44 10.90
C ALA A 318 -16.42 -13.69 10.06
N SER A 319 -15.40 -14.16 9.35
CA SER A 319 -15.43 -15.42 8.62
C SER A 319 -14.30 -16.34 9.11
N GLY A 320 -14.49 -17.64 8.88
CA GLY A 320 -13.56 -18.70 9.28
C GLY A 320 -13.67 -19.15 10.74
N SER A 321 -12.90 -20.19 11.08
CA SER A 321 -13.05 -20.88 12.37
C SER A 321 -12.18 -20.25 13.48
N PRO A 322 -12.77 -19.83 14.61
CA PRO A 322 -12.04 -19.30 15.75
C PRO A 322 -11.38 -20.45 16.52
N SER A 323 -10.28 -21.00 15.99
CA SER A 323 -9.55 -22.12 16.60
C SER A 323 -8.19 -21.67 17.12
N ILE A 324 -7.84 -22.12 18.34
CA ILE A 324 -6.51 -21.86 18.92
C ILE A 324 -5.41 -22.71 18.26
N SER A 325 -5.78 -23.76 17.53
CA SER A 325 -4.83 -24.57 16.75
C SER A 325 -4.44 -23.92 15.41
N ALA A 326 -5.24 -22.95 14.93
CA ALA A 326 -4.99 -22.24 13.70
C ALA A 326 -4.09 -21.01 13.92
N THR A 327 -3.17 -20.77 12.98
CA THR A 327 -2.27 -19.59 13.00
C THR A 327 -2.77 -18.43 12.14
N SER A 328 -3.84 -18.64 11.39
CA SER A 328 -4.46 -17.70 10.44
C SER A 328 -5.85 -18.22 10.06
N GLY A 329 -6.65 -17.38 9.40
CA GLY A 329 -7.94 -17.76 8.84
C GLY A 329 -9.16 -17.42 9.69
N LEU A 330 -9.01 -16.62 10.74
CA LEU A 330 -10.15 -15.97 11.40
C LEU A 330 -10.15 -14.50 11.02
N VAL A 331 -10.95 -14.15 10.03
CA VAL A 331 -10.93 -12.82 9.42
C VAL A 331 -12.04 -11.99 10.03
N LEU A 332 -11.70 -10.84 10.62
CA LEU A 332 -12.65 -9.86 11.11
C LEU A 332 -12.83 -8.76 10.06
N GLN A 333 -14.07 -8.44 9.72
CA GLN A 333 -14.38 -7.50 8.65
C GLN A 333 -15.30 -6.38 9.16
N VAL A 334 -14.98 -5.14 8.78
CA VAL A 334 -15.83 -3.97 9.00
C VAL A 334 -16.45 -3.58 7.66
N ALA A 335 -17.76 -3.38 7.64
CA ALA A 335 -18.56 -2.99 6.47
C ALA A 335 -19.38 -1.74 6.73
N GLN A 336 -19.98 -1.18 5.68
CA GLN A 336 -21.03 -0.16 5.78
C GLN A 336 -20.60 1.05 6.63
N ALA A 337 -19.29 1.32 6.63
CA ALA A 337 -18.71 2.47 7.28
C ALA A 337 -18.59 3.62 6.28
N ASP A 338 -18.46 4.85 6.78
CA ASP A 338 -18.21 6.01 5.92
C ASP A 338 -16.84 5.84 5.23
N GLY A 339 -16.82 5.94 3.91
CA GLY A 339 -15.61 5.88 3.09
C GLY A 339 -14.63 7.02 3.40
N GLN A 340 -13.37 6.81 3.05
CA GLN A 340 -12.23 7.68 3.35
C GLN A 340 -12.11 8.04 4.84
N ARG A 341 -12.47 7.10 5.72
CA ARG A 341 -12.26 7.20 7.17
C ARG A 341 -11.19 6.21 7.63
N SER A 342 -10.75 6.37 8.87
CA SER A 342 -9.88 5.39 9.53
C SER A 342 -10.70 4.60 10.55
N ALA A 343 -10.51 3.29 10.57
CA ALA A 343 -11.11 2.41 11.55
C ALA A 343 -10.05 1.56 12.26
N LEU A 344 -10.40 1.03 13.42
CA LEU A 344 -9.63 -0.01 14.10
C LEU A 344 -10.59 -0.99 14.75
N ILE A 345 -10.15 -2.22 14.92
CA ILE A 345 -10.86 -3.21 15.73
C ILE A 345 -10.26 -3.19 17.13
N GLN A 346 -11.09 -3.44 18.15
CA GLN A 346 -10.67 -3.70 19.51
C GLN A 346 -11.32 -4.97 20.06
N TYR A 347 -10.64 -5.66 20.98
CA TYR A 347 -11.19 -6.83 21.66
C TYR A 347 -10.90 -6.87 23.16
N GLY A 348 -11.69 -7.69 23.86
CA GLY A 348 -11.55 -8.04 25.27
C GLY A 348 -12.26 -9.37 25.60
N ILE A 349 -12.32 -9.75 26.87
CA ILE A 349 -12.90 -11.03 27.34
C ILE A 349 -14.22 -10.87 28.08
N ALA A 350 -14.76 -9.65 28.16
CA ALA A 350 -16.02 -9.39 28.82
C ALA A 350 -16.84 -8.35 28.05
N PRO A 351 -18.17 -8.51 28.01
CA PRO A 351 -19.06 -7.54 27.40
C PRO A 351 -19.18 -6.31 28.30
N LEU A 352 -19.53 -5.19 27.68
CA LEU A 352 -19.93 -3.95 28.35
C LEU A 352 -21.20 -3.43 27.67
N ALA A 353 -21.86 -2.45 28.28
CA ALA A 353 -22.91 -1.67 27.64
C ALA A 353 -22.86 -0.25 28.21
N GLN A 354 -21.84 0.52 27.80
CA GLN A 354 -21.60 1.85 28.30
C GLN A 354 -21.82 2.88 27.19
N SER A 355 -22.78 3.78 27.38
CA SER A 355 -22.93 4.95 26.51
C SER A 355 -21.67 5.83 26.61
N LEU A 356 -21.14 6.25 25.46
CA LEU A 356 -19.95 7.11 25.41
C LEU A 356 -20.22 8.52 25.94
N SER A 357 -21.43 9.03 25.71
CA SER A 357 -21.93 10.26 26.31
C SER A 357 -23.46 10.31 26.18
N PRO A 358 -24.16 11.13 27.00
CA PRO A 358 -25.63 11.25 26.94
C PRO A 358 -26.19 11.64 25.56
N SER A 359 -25.36 12.23 24.68
CA SER A 359 -25.74 12.69 23.35
C SER A 359 -25.09 11.89 22.22
N HIS A 360 -24.35 10.81 22.53
CA HIS A 360 -23.66 10.00 21.54
C HIS A 360 -24.47 8.72 21.24
N PRO A 361 -24.75 8.39 19.97
CA PRO A 361 -25.60 7.26 19.60
C PRO A 361 -24.89 5.91 19.81
N SER A 362 -23.56 5.89 19.76
CA SER A 362 -22.78 4.66 19.97
C SER A 362 -22.68 4.22 21.43
N THR A 363 -22.74 2.90 21.63
CA THR A 363 -22.52 2.22 22.90
C THR A 363 -21.21 1.44 22.87
N LEU A 364 -20.35 1.65 23.86
CA LEU A 364 -19.14 0.84 24.07
C LEU A 364 -19.53 -0.51 24.66
N CYS A 365 -19.23 -1.56 23.91
CA CYS A 365 -19.70 -2.91 24.20
C CYS A 365 -18.58 -3.89 24.60
N VAL A 366 -17.33 -3.43 24.69
CA VAL A 366 -16.19 -4.23 25.13
C VAL A 366 -15.65 -3.68 26.45
N ALA A 367 -15.64 -4.51 27.49
CA ALA A 367 -15.12 -4.13 28.81
C ALA A 367 -13.60 -3.95 28.79
N GLY A 368 -13.07 -3.16 29.73
CA GLY A 368 -11.62 -3.05 29.95
C GLY A 368 -11.09 -4.24 30.76
N PRO A 369 -9.82 -4.65 30.56
CA PRO A 369 -8.83 -4.14 29.60
C PRO A 369 -9.17 -4.48 28.14
N ARG A 370 -8.72 -3.64 27.20
CA ARG A 370 -8.96 -3.79 25.75
C ARG A 370 -7.67 -3.75 24.96
N GLN A 371 -7.58 -4.58 23.94
CA GLN A 371 -6.50 -4.57 22.96
C GLN A 371 -7.01 -3.94 21.66
N ARG A 372 -6.17 -3.13 21.00
CA ARG A 372 -6.44 -2.57 19.66
C ARG A 372 -5.57 -3.28 18.64
N LEU A 373 -6.14 -3.61 17.48
CA LEU A 373 -5.47 -4.41 16.45
C LEU A 373 -4.76 -3.55 15.37
N GLY A 374 -4.67 -2.24 15.59
CA GLY A 374 -4.11 -1.28 14.64
C GLY A 374 -5.20 -0.56 13.84
N ALA A 375 -4.92 0.68 13.43
CA ALA A 375 -5.85 1.46 12.63
C ALA A 375 -5.52 1.33 11.14
N THR A 376 -6.55 1.30 10.30
CA THR A 376 -6.46 1.12 8.84
C THR A 376 -7.38 2.15 8.16
N SER A 377 -7.02 2.60 6.96
CA SER A 377 -7.96 3.34 6.10
C SER A 377 -9.07 2.40 5.61
N LEU A 378 -10.30 2.89 5.56
CA LEU A 378 -11.47 2.11 5.12
C LEU A 378 -11.65 2.09 3.59
N GLY A 379 -10.76 2.73 2.81
CA GLY A 379 -10.98 2.86 1.36
C GLY A 379 -12.27 3.63 1.07
N GLY A 380 -12.96 3.31 -0.04
CA GLY A 380 -14.26 3.90 -0.39
C GLY A 380 -14.25 5.40 -0.66
N SER A 381 -15.45 5.98 -0.72
CA SER A 381 -15.72 7.37 -1.08
C SER A 381 -16.26 8.16 0.10
N ALA A 382 -15.79 9.39 0.28
CA ALA A 382 -16.22 10.22 1.41
C ALA A 382 -17.75 10.45 1.41
N GLY A 383 -18.40 10.12 2.53
CA GLY A 383 -19.85 10.29 2.70
C GLY A 383 -20.70 9.18 2.06
N GLN A 384 -20.08 8.13 1.52
CA GLN A 384 -20.75 6.91 1.07
C GLN A 384 -20.52 5.79 2.08
N CYS A 385 -21.41 4.80 2.09
CA CYS A 385 -21.35 3.66 3.02
C CYS A 385 -20.58 2.47 2.42
N ASP A 386 -19.53 2.78 1.67
CA ASP A 386 -18.66 1.85 0.93
C ASP A 386 -17.30 1.66 1.62
N GLY A 387 -17.14 2.17 2.86
CA GLY A 387 -15.93 2.01 3.64
C GLY A 387 -15.87 0.62 4.31
N GLY A 388 -14.73 -0.07 4.15
CA GLY A 388 -14.51 -1.39 4.73
C GLY A 388 -13.05 -1.68 5.11
N MET A 389 -12.86 -2.63 6.02
CA MET A 389 -11.53 -3.17 6.32
C MET A 389 -11.63 -4.65 6.71
N SER A 390 -10.58 -5.41 6.41
CA SER A 390 -10.46 -6.82 6.78
C SER A 390 -9.16 -7.07 7.55
N LEU A 391 -9.19 -7.96 8.54
CA LEU A 391 -8.04 -8.31 9.37
C LEU A 391 -8.12 -9.76 9.86
N ASP A 392 -7.11 -10.56 9.55
CA ASP A 392 -6.93 -11.88 10.17
C ASP A 392 -6.45 -11.75 11.63
N PHE A 393 -7.33 -12.06 12.57
CA PHE A 393 -7.07 -11.99 14.01
C PHE A 393 -6.02 -13.01 14.49
N LEU A 394 -6.07 -14.24 13.98
CA LEU A 394 -5.14 -15.30 14.40
C LEU A 394 -3.73 -15.02 13.85
N ALA A 395 -3.63 -14.56 12.61
CA ALA A 395 -2.36 -14.10 12.06
C ALA A 395 -1.83 -12.88 12.82
N TRP A 396 -2.71 -11.92 13.17
CA TRP A 396 -2.33 -10.76 13.97
C TRP A 396 -1.80 -11.18 15.35
N ILE A 397 -2.53 -12.03 16.09
CA ILE A 397 -2.14 -12.38 17.45
C ILE A 397 -0.86 -13.23 17.49
N SER A 398 -0.61 -14.06 16.46
CA SER A 398 0.62 -14.86 16.34
C SER A 398 1.89 -13.99 16.25
N THR A 399 1.77 -12.78 15.71
CA THR A 399 2.86 -11.80 15.59
C THR A 399 2.92 -10.82 16.77
N HIS A 400 1.96 -10.87 17.70
CA HIS A 400 1.85 -9.99 18.86
C HIS A 400 1.80 -10.81 20.17
N PRO A 401 2.91 -11.44 20.59
CA PRO A 401 2.93 -12.33 21.76
C PRO A 401 2.61 -11.63 23.09
N GLY A 402 2.70 -10.30 23.15
CA GLY A 402 2.31 -9.49 24.32
C GLY A 402 0.90 -8.90 24.25
N ALA A 403 0.08 -9.31 23.28
CA ALA A 403 -1.30 -8.86 23.17
C ALA A 403 -2.13 -9.32 24.39
N LEU A 404 -3.23 -8.61 24.65
CA LEU A 404 -4.07 -8.94 25.79
C LEU A 404 -4.59 -10.40 25.70
N HIS A 405 -4.45 -11.14 26.79
CA HIS A 405 -4.87 -12.54 26.92
C HIS A 405 -4.11 -13.55 26.03
N THR A 406 -2.86 -13.28 25.65
CA THR A 406 -1.97 -14.30 25.08
C THR A 406 -1.25 -15.10 26.18
N PRO A 407 -1.14 -16.45 26.06
CA PRO A 407 -1.74 -17.28 25.03
C PRO A 407 -3.27 -17.40 25.21
N LEU A 408 -3.98 -17.46 24.08
CA LEU A 408 -5.42 -17.74 24.06
C LEU A 408 -5.67 -19.19 24.51
N VAL A 409 -6.83 -19.43 25.12
CA VAL A 409 -7.23 -20.76 25.59
C VAL A 409 -8.53 -21.23 24.95
N ALA A 410 -8.64 -22.53 24.70
CA ALA A 410 -9.88 -23.13 24.19
C ALA A 410 -11.02 -22.91 25.19
N GLY A 411 -12.21 -22.61 24.69
CA GLY A 411 -13.39 -22.24 25.47
C GLY A 411 -13.41 -20.76 25.91
N GLN A 412 -12.37 -19.98 25.63
CA GLN A 412 -12.36 -18.55 25.94
C GLN A 412 -13.30 -17.80 25.00
N GLN A 413 -14.17 -16.98 25.57
CA GLN A 413 -15.02 -16.09 24.80
C GLN A 413 -14.33 -14.74 24.59
N LEU A 414 -14.31 -14.28 23.34
CA LEU A 414 -13.78 -12.98 22.97
C LEU A 414 -14.91 -12.07 22.49
N TYR A 415 -14.75 -10.77 22.76
CA TYR A 415 -15.72 -9.72 22.46
C TYR A 415 -15.02 -8.64 21.65
N PHE A 416 -15.52 -8.39 20.45
CA PHE A 416 -14.95 -7.47 19.47
C PHE A 416 -15.90 -6.32 19.20
N GLN A 417 -15.33 -5.17 18.88
CA GLN A 417 -16.06 -4.02 18.37
C GLN A 417 -15.13 -3.19 17.50
N ALA A 418 -15.64 -2.66 16.39
CA ALA A 418 -14.90 -1.72 15.56
C ALA A 418 -15.16 -0.28 16.00
N TYR A 419 -14.13 0.53 15.84
CA TYR A 419 -14.13 1.97 15.99
C TYR A 419 -13.93 2.54 14.60
N VAL A 420 -14.78 3.48 14.21
CA VAL A 420 -14.69 4.22 12.95
C VAL A 420 -14.56 5.71 13.29
N ARG A 421 -13.63 6.42 12.66
CA ARG A 421 -13.46 7.86 12.85
C ARG A 421 -14.56 8.63 12.12
N GLU A 422 -15.20 9.58 12.80
CA GLU A 422 -16.29 10.42 12.27
C GLU A 422 -15.95 11.92 12.41
N PRO A 423 -15.98 12.72 11.34
CA PRO A 423 -15.61 14.14 11.42
C PRO A 423 -16.67 15.04 12.06
N ASN A 424 -17.96 14.72 11.92
CA ASN A 424 -19.05 15.64 12.27
C ASN A 424 -19.70 15.36 13.64
N PHE A 425 -19.19 14.41 14.42
CA PHE A 425 -19.70 14.13 15.76
C PHE A 425 -19.02 15.02 16.82
N PRO A 426 -19.77 15.58 17.79
CA PRO A 426 -19.15 16.26 18.93
C PRO A 426 -18.17 15.32 19.65
N PRO A 427 -17.03 15.81 20.15
CA PRO A 427 -15.98 14.96 20.70
C PRO A 427 -16.49 13.97 21.77
N PRO A 428 -16.10 12.68 21.71
CA PRO A 428 -15.14 12.11 20.76
C PRO A 428 -15.78 11.82 19.37
N ALA A 429 -15.07 12.23 18.32
CA ALA A 429 -15.40 12.11 16.89
C ALA A 429 -15.32 10.65 16.38
N ILE A 430 -16.13 9.76 16.97
CA ILE A 430 -15.94 8.30 16.90
C ILE A 430 -17.29 7.58 16.79
N LEU A 431 -17.39 6.60 15.92
CA LEU A 431 -18.55 5.72 15.81
C LEU A 431 -18.14 4.30 16.20
N LEU A 432 -18.97 3.61 16.97
CA LEU A 432 -18.74 2.21 17.29
C LEU A 432 -19.71 1.34 16.50
N SER A 433 -19.18 0.26 15.92
CA SER A 433 -19.97 -0.77 15.24
C SER A 433 -20.79 -1.59 16.23
N ALA A 434 -21.59 -2.51 15.65
CA ALA A 434 -22.11 -3.65 16.39
C ALA A 434 -20.98 -4.43 17.06
N GLY A 435 -21.29 -5.08 18.19
CA GLY A 435 -20.34 -5.95 18.88
C GLY A 435 -20.46 -7.38 18.37
N LEU A 436 -19.33 -8.04 18.12
CA LEU A 436 -19.26 -9.43 17.68
C LEU A 436 -18.58 -10.30 18.75
N THR A 437 -19.14 -11.47 19.06
CA THR A 437 -18.52 -12.41 20.01
C THR A 437 -18.50 -13.84 19.48
N PHE A 438 -17.46 -14.59 19.83
CA PHE A 438 -17.38 -16.03 19.59
C PHE A 438 -16.53 -16.71 20.65
N VAL A 439 -16.67 -18.03 20.74
CA VAL A 439 -15.90 -18.88 21.66
C VAL A 439 -14.79 -19.54 20.88
N LEU A 440 -13.57 -19.48 21.39
CA LEU A 440 -12.42 -20.14 20.78
C LEU A 440 -12.55 -21.66 20.92
N THR A 441 -12.42 -22.36 19.81
CA THR A 441 -12.40 -23.82 19.72
C THR A 441 -10.97 -24.36 19.81
N PRO A 442 -10.79 -25.64 20.17
CA PRO A 442 -9.47 -26.28 20.20
C PRO A 442 -8.68 -26.15 18.91
#